data_AF-A0A352RQY9-F1
#
_entry.id   AF-A0A352RQY9-F1
#
_cell.length_a   1.000
_cell.length_b   1.000
_cell.length_c   1.000
_cell.angle_alpha   90.00
_cell.angle_beta   90.00
_cell.angle_gamma   90.00
#
_symmetry.space_group_name_H-M   'P 1'
#
loop_
_entity.id
_entity.type
_entity.pdbx_description
1 polymer ?
#
loop_
_entity_poly.entity_id
_entity_poly.type
_entity_poly.pdbx_seq_one_letter_code
_entity_poly.pdbx_strand_id
1 'polypeptide(L)'
;GADHAPPFFYLCRHAAKGWSPLMAMLALYWSIMIACYLIAGKLRRHKDRFHFLDKLTSFFIYLLIFLMGLRMGADEEVTSSLGSIGVQALFVTLLTAVGSMLGATAARKIVHLNRRALPVGTEDNTAGERGGGVNTSGIKSSIIICLMVVCGMLLGYFVLPQLMVPERFEEVSSTLLVIGLCIMLGSVGFSMGLDGSIVRVMRGAGLGVVLVPIFSVIGSLLAGVVYALLSPVTLREGLAISAGFGWYTMAPSVISGAGHAVAGAISFLHNVLRETMGLIFLPLIASKIGYIEAITLPGTASTDLCLPLVEKYCNPETMAYSFCTGMLMCITCAAFVPIIIGA
;
A
#
# COMPACT_ATOMS: atom_id res chain seq x y z
N GLY A 1 32.54 0.94 -5.63
CA GLY A 1 31.74 2.06 -6.16
C GLY A 1 31.01 2.67 -4.99
N ALA A 2 30.99 3.99 -4.87
CA ALA A 2 30.53 4.69 -3.68
C ALA A 2 29.06 4.35 -3.34
N ASP A 3 28.86 3.83 -2.13
CA ASP A 3 27.57 3.50 -1.50
C ASP A 3 26.86 4.83 -1.17
N HIS A 4 25.97 5.31 -2.04
CA HIS A 4 25.10 6.47 -1.77
C HIS A 4 23.80 6.00 -1.10
N ALA A 5 23.93 5.39 0.08
CA ALA A 5 22.77 5.13 0.93
C ALA A 5 22.52 6.36 1.83
N PRO A 6 21.27 6.87 1.95
CA PRO A 6 21.00 8.05 2.76
C PRO A 6 21.43 7.83 4.23
N PRO A 7 21.82 8.88 4.97
CA PRO A 7 22.46 8.76 6.29
C PRO A 7 21.62 8.03 7.35
N PHE A 8 20.30 8.02 7.21
CA PHE A 8 19.39 7.26 8.08
C PHE A 8 19.47 5.74 7.83
N PHE A 9 19.76 5.34 6.60
CA PHE A 9 19.98 3.94 6.21
C PHE A 9 21.24 3.36 6.87
N TYR A 10 22.28 4.18 7.06
CA TYR A 10 23.49 3.78 7.78
C TYR A 10 23.24 3.46 9.26
N LEU A 11 22.36 4.23 9.92
CA LEU A 11 21.97 4.00 11.32
C LEU A 11 21.23 2.66 11.53
N CYS A 12 20.26 2.35 10.66
CA CYS A 12 19.57 1.06 10.68
C CYS A 12 20.50 -0.11 10.29
N ARG A 13 21.39 0.07 9.31
CA ARG A 13 22.36 -0.95 8.86
C ARG A 13 23.38 -1.29 9.94
N HIS A 14 23.80 -0.31 10.76
CA HIS A 14 24.70 -0.56 11.89
C HIS A 14 24.01 -1.28 13.06
N ALA A 15 22.73 -1.00 13.32
CA ALA A 15 21.95 -1.64 14.37
C ALA A 15 21.50 -3.08 14.01
N ALA A 16 21.37 -3.40 12.72
CA ALA A 16 20.82 -4.66 12.22
C ALA A 16 21.79 -5.41 11.27
N LYS A 17 23.02 -5.69 11.73
CA LYS A 17 23.99 -6.51 10.97
C LYS A 17 23.38 -7.88 10.63
N GLY A 18 23.20 -8.16 9.34
CA GLY A 18 22.68 -9.44 8.82
C GLY A 18 21.22 -9.42 8.36
N TRP A 19 20.50 -8.30 8.53
CA TRP A 19 19.12 -8.16 8.06
C TRP A 19 19.09 -7.61 6.63
N SER A 20 18.12 -8.04 5.81
CA SER A 20 17.86 -7.38 4.53
C SER A 20 17.34 -5.95 4.79
N PRO A 21 17.61 -4.98 3.89
CA PRO A 21 17.14 -3.60 4.03
C PRO A 21 15.64 -3.47 4.32
N LEU A 22 14.84 -4.35 3.72
CA LEU A 22 13.40 -4.46 3.96
C LEU A 22 13.08 -4.79 5.42
N MET A 23 13.74 -5.81 5.97
CA MET A 23 13.49 -6.26 7.34
C MET A 23 13.87 -5.18 8.35
N ALA A 24 14.94 -4.42 8.08
CA ALA A 24 15.35 -3.30 8.91
C ALA A 24 14.31 -2.16 8.89
N MET A 25 13.77 -1.80 7.72
CA MET A 25 12.73 -0.78 7.60
C MET A 25 11.41 -1.20 8.26
N LEU A 26 11.00 -2.46 8.08
CA LEU A 26 9.84 -3.02 8.77
C LEU A 26 10.06 -2.96 10.29
N ALA A 27 11.20 -3.45 10.80
CA ALA A 27 11.48 -3.39 12.24
C ALA A 27 11.44 -1.96 12.78
N LEU A 28 12.00 -0.99 12.05
CA LEU A 28 11.95 0.41 12.42
C LEU A 28 10.49 0.90 12.52
N TYR A 29 9.71 0.78 11.45
CA TYR A 29 8.33 1.28 11.40
C TYR A 29 7.46 0.66 12.50
N TRP A 30 7.63 -0.64 12.75
CA TRP A 30 6.91 -1.36 13.80
C TRP A 30 7.37 -0.97 15.21
N SER A 31 8.67 -0.80 15.42
CA SER A 31 9.20 -0.37 16.71
C SER A 31 8.64 1.01 17.10
N ILE A 32 8.55 1.94 16.14
CA ILE A 32 7.99 3.28 16.34
C ILE A 32 6.50 3.18 16.65
N MET A 33 5.74 2.45 15.83
CA MET A 33 4.29 2.31 16.04
C MET A 33 3.97 1.67 17.40
N ILE A 34 4.66 0.59 17.78
CA ILE A 34 4.47 -0.10 19.07
C ILE A 34 4.90 0.82 20.23
N ALA A 35 6.04 1.51 20.12
CA ALA A 35 6.50 2.43 21.17
C ALA A 35 5.47 3.55 21.40
N CYS A 36 5.00 4.19 20.33
CA CYS A 36 3.96 5.22 20.38
C CYS A 36 2.65 4.68 20.97
N TYR A 37 2.23 3.46 20.58
CA TYR A 37 1.06 2.79 21.15
C TYR A 37 1.17 2.58 22.66
N LEU A 38 2.32 2.06 23.13
CA LEU A 38 2.54 1.80 24.56
C LEU A 38 2.59 3.09 25.38
N ILE A 39 3.19 4.16 24.84
CA ILE A 39 3.21 5.49 25.46
C ILE A 39 1.77 6.01 25.56
N ALA A 40 1.03 6.03 24.47
CA ALA A 40 -0.35 6.50 24.43
C ALA A 40 -1.29 5.70 25.34
N GLY A 41 -1.07 4.38 25.46
CA GLY A 41 -1.80 3.52 26.38
C GLY A 41 -1.73 3.98 27.84
N LYS A 42 -0.63 4.63 28.25
CA LYS A 42 -0.48 5.24 29.59
C LYS A 42 -1.17 6.60 29.69
N LEU A 43 -1.38 7.29 28.57
CA LEU A 43 -1.97 8.63 28.50
C LEU A 43 -3.48 8.65 28.19
N ARG A 44 -4.16 7.49 28.18
CA ARG A 44 -5.60 7.37 27.86
C ARG A 44 -6.51 8.34 28.61
N ARG A 45 -6.16 8.70 29.85
CA ARG A 45 -6.92 9.67 30.67
C ARG A 45 -6.99 11.09 30.08
N HIS A 46 -6.13 11.42 29.12
CA HIS A 46 -6.05 12.74 28.49
C HIS A 46 -6.39 12.70 26.99
N LYS A 47 -7.13 11.68 26.53
CA LYS A 47 -7.49 11.49 25.11
C LYS A 47 -8.01 12.77 24.44
N ASP A 48 -8.84 13.54 25.13
CA ASP A 48 -9.45 14.77 24.62
C ASP A 48 -8.45 15.90 24.31
N ARG A 49 -7.20 15.81 24.79
CA ARG A 49 -6.13 16.77 24.43
C ARG A 49 -5.44 16.45 23.10
N PHE A 50 -5.69 15.28 22.51
CA PHE A 50 -4.93 14.78 21.37
C PHE A 50 -5.70 14.79 20.04
N HIS A 51 -6.77 15.58 19.92
CA HIS A 51 -7.53 15.73 18.66
C HIS A 51 -6.70 16.25 17.46
N PHE A 52 -5.48 16.77 17.70
CA PHE A 52 -4.59 17.18 16.61
C PHE A 52 -3.97 16.00 15.85
N LEU A 53 -3.94 14.79 16.43
CA LEU A 53 -3.30 13.62 15.82
C LEU A 53 -3.97 13.20 14.50
N ASP A 54 -5.29 13.30 14.42
CA ASP A 54 -6.03 12.98 13.18
C ASP A 54 -5.68 13.96 12.05
N LYS A 55 -5.51 15.24 12.40
CA LYS A 55 -5.09 16.30 11.46
C LYS A 55 -3.63 16.09 11.03
N LEU A 56 -2.75 15.76 11.97
CA LEU A 56 -1.34 15.46 11.72
C LEU A 56 -1.20 14.26 10.78
N THR A 57 -1.90 13.17 11.08
CA THR A 57 -1.93 11.95 10.25
C THR A 57 -2.46 12.28 8.84
N SER A 58 -3.56 13.05 8.74
CA SER A 58 -4.09 13.48 7.45
C SER A 58 -3.11 14.33 6.64
N PHE A 59 -2.40 15.25 7.30
CA PHE A 59 -1.39 16.09 6.65
C PHE A 59 -0.26 15.23 6.07
N PHE A 60 0.29 14.31 6.85
CA PHE A 60 1.35 13.42 6.37
C PHE A 60 0.87 12.45 5.29
N ILE A 61 -0.36 11.93 5.35
CA ILE A 61 -0.95 11.15 4.25
C ILE A 61 -0.88 11.94 2.93
N TYR A 62 -1.37 13.18 2.90
CA TYR A 62 -1.38 13.98 1.68
C TYR A 62 0.03 14.40 1.25
N LEU A 63 0.91 14.72 2.20
CA LEU A 63 2.30 15.05 1.92
C LEU A 63 3.05 13.87 1.28
N LEU A 64 2.88 12.66 1.82
CA LEU A 64 3.53 11.45 1.30
C LEU A 64 3.00 11.09 -0.09
N ILE A 65 1.68 11.15 -0.30
CA ILE A 65 1.06 10.91 -1.61
C ILE A 65 1.57 11.92 -2.65
N PHE A 66 1.68 13.19 -2.27
CA PHE A 66 2.24 14.22 -3.15
C PHE A 66 3.72 14.00 -3.47
N LEU A 67 4.53 13.63 -2.47
CA LEU A 67 5.93 13.27 -2.65
C LEU A 67 6.10 12.05 -3.56
N MET A 68 5.21 11.05 -3.45
CA MET A 68 5.20 9.91 -4.37
C MET A 68 4.84 10.34 -5.80
N GLY A 69 3.86 11.23 -5.96
CA GLY A 69 3.56 11.83 -7.26
C GLY A 69 4.77 12.55 -7.86
N LEU A 70 5.47 13.38 -7.07
CA LEU A 70 6.70 14.04 -7.50
C LEU A 70 7.78 13.04 -7.96
N ARG A 71 7.99 11.96 -7.20
CA ARG A 71 8.93 10.87 -7.58
C ARG A 71 8.54 10.21 -8.89
N MET A 72 7.28 9.84 -9.06
CA MET A 72 6.79 9.24 -10.31
C MET A 72 6.91 10.19 -11.51
N GLY A 73 6.71 11.49 -11.31
CA GLY A 73 6.85 12.49 -12.36
C GLY A 73 8.30 12.77 -12.76
N ALA A 74 9.23 12.71 -11.80
CA ALA A 74 10.65 12.91 -12.03
C ALA A 74 11.37 11.66 -12.58
N ASP A 75 10.69 10.51 -12.59
CA ASP A 75 11.23 9.24 -13.04
C ASP A 75 11.05 9.07 -14.56
N GLU A 76 12.18 9.00 -15.28
CA GLU A 76 12.20 8.83 -16.73
C GLU A 76 11.68 7.45 -17.15
N GLU A 77 11.85 6.40 -16.34
CA GLU A 77 11.34 5.06 -16.62
C GLU A 77 9.80 5.05 -16.55
N VAL A 78 9.21 5.74 -15.57
CA VAL A 78 7.74 5.89 -15.47
C VAL A 78 7.22 6.65 -16.67
N THR A 79 7.81 7.80 -16.98
CA THR A 79 7.28 8.70 -18.00
C THR A 79 7.51 8.19 -19.42
N SER A 80 8.62 7.50 -19.69
CA SER A 80 8.88 6.85 -20.99
C SER A 80 8.03 5.60 -21.21
N SER A 81 7.63 4.88 -20.15
CA SER A 81 6.77 3.69 -20.23
C SER A 81 5.29 4.01 -20.48
N LEU A 82 4.87 5.27 -20.44
CA LEU A 82 3.46 5.70 -20.62
C LEU A 82 2.91 5.48 -22.04
N GLY A 83 3.73 5.15 -23.03
CA GLY A 83 3.33 4.89 -24.42
C GLY A 83 2.45 3.64 -24.59
N SER A 84 2.73 2.80 -25.60
CA SER A 84 1.96 1.57 -25.85
C SER A 84 1.97 0.58 -24.66
N ILE A 85 3.04 0.59 -23.87
CA ILE A 85 3.19 -0.21 -22.64
C ILE A 85 2.18 0.20 -21.57
N GLY A 86 1.83 1.50 -21.50
CA GLY A 86 0.86 2.03 -20.53
C GLY A 86 -0.51 1.40 -20.62
N VAL A 87 -0.99 1.09 -21.83
CA VAL A 87 -2.28 0.44 -22.03
C VAL A 87 -2.25 -1.00 -21.52
N GLN A 88 -1.17 -1.73 -21.79
CA GLN A 88 -0.97 -3.10 -21.30
C GLN A 88 -0.89 -3.14 -19.77
N ALA A 89 -0.08 -2.26 -19.18
CA ALA A 89 0.06 -2.10 -17.73
C ALA A 89 -1.28 -1.78 -17.07
N LEU A 90 -2.05 -0.82 -17.61
CA LEU A 90 -3.38 -0.49 -17.09
C LEU A 90 -4.33 -1.69 -17.16
N PHE A 91 -4.31 -2.45 -18.25
CA PHE A 91 -5.17 -3.62 -18.41
C PHE A 91 -4.89 -4.69 -17.34
N VAL A 92 -3.63 -5.07 -17.14
CA VAL A 92 -3.27 -6.02 -16.07
C VAL A 92 -3.52 -5.44 -14.68
N THR A 93 -3.36 -4.12 -14.46
CA THR A 93 -3.73 -3.47 -13.20
C THR A 93 -5.21 -3.60 -12.89
N LEU A 94 -6.08 -3.35 -13.86
CA LEU A 94 -7.53 -3.49 -13.67
C LEU A 94 -7.93 -4.95 -13.39
N LEU A 95 -7.36 -5.90 -14.14
CA LEU A 95 -7.62 -7.32 -13.94
C LEU A 95 -7.17 -7.77 -12.54
N THR A 96 -5.96 -7.41 -12.12
CA THR A 96 -5.40 -7.82 -10.81
C THR A 96 -6.09 -7.09 -9.65
N ALA A 97 -6.48 -5.84 -9.81
CA ALA A 97 -7.32 -5.11 -8.86
C ALA A 97 -8.65 -5.83 -8.61
N VAL A 98 -9.37 -6.15 -9.68
CA VAL A 98 -10.64 -6.86 -9.61
C VAL A 98 -10.43 -8.28 -9.05
N GLY A 99 -9.43 -9.01 -9.55
CA GLY A 99 -9.10 -10.36 -9.09
C GLY A 99 -8.78 -10.41 -7.60
N SER A 100 -7.93 -9.50 -7.12
CA SER A 100 -7.59 -9.35 -5.70
C SER A 100 -8.83 -9.09 -4.84
N MET A 101 -9.71 -8.17 -5.29
CA MET A 101 -10.95 -7.85 -4.58
C MET A 101 -11.96 -9.00 -4.59
N LEU A 102 -12.07 -9.76 -5.68
CA LEU A 102 -12.93 -10.94 -5.76
C LEU A 102 -12.43 -12.04 -4.83
N GLY A 103 -11.12 -12.28 -4.79
CA GLY A 103 -10.49 -13.17 -3.82
C GLY A 103 -10.79 -12.75 -2.38
N ALA A 104 -10.60 -11.47 -2.06
CA ALA A 104 -10.93 -10.90 -0.76
C ALA A 104 -12.42 -11.05 -0.40
N THR A 105 -13.32 -10.85 -1.36
CA THR A 105 -14.77 -11.04 -1.21
C THR A 105 -15.10 -12.50 -0.90
N ALA A 106 -14.45 -13.45 -1.58
CA ALA A 106 -14.61 -14.88 -1.33
C ALA A 106 -14.17 -15.24 0.09
N ALA A 107 -12.96 -14.82 0.50
CA ALA A 107 -12.47 -15.03 1.86
C ALA A 107 -13.42 -14.43 2.91
N ARG A 108 -13.85 -13.17 2.70
CA ARG A 108 -14.80 -12.48 3.58
C ARG A 108 -16.09 -13.27 3.79
N LYS A 109 -16.65 -13.86 2.72
CA LYS A 109 -17.84 -14.72 2.80
C LYS A 109 -17.55 -16.03 3.53
N ILE A 110 -16.42 -16.68 3.26
CA ILE A 110 -16.01 -17.93 3.93
C ILE A 110 -15.87 -17.76 5.44
N VAL A 111 -15.33 -16.62 5.89
CA VAL A 111 -15.15 -16.33 7.32
C VAL A 111 -16.33 -15.59 7.96
N HIS A 112 -17.47 -15.49 7.26
CA HIS A 112 -18.69 -14.83 7.74
C HIS A 112 -18.45 -13.42 8.31
N LEU A 113 -17.71 -12.60 7.56
CA LEU A 113 -17.49 -11.19 7.88
C LEU A 113 -18.46 -10.29 7.10
N ASN A 114 -18.95 -9.25 7.76
CA ASN A 114 -19.74 -8.20 7.14
C ASN A 114 -18.84 -7.25 6.31
N ARG A 115 -19.46 -6.28 5.64
CA ARG A 115 -18.80 -5.29 4.77
C ARG A 115 -17.76 -4.42 5.49
N ARG A 116 -17.82 -4.35 6.82
CA ARG A 116 -16.92 -3.57 7.70
C ARG A 116 -15.87 -4.44 8.39
N ALA A 117 -15.61 -5.65 7.90
CA ALA A 117 -14.64 -6.59 8.49
C ALA A 117 -14.95 -7.02 9.94
N LEU A 118 -16.23 -6.99 10.34
CA LEU A 118 -16.70 -7.48 11.64
C LEU A 118 -17.49 -8.79 11.48
N PRO A 119 -17.50 -9.70 12.49
CA PRO A 119 -18.34 -10.89 12.45
C PRO A 119 -19.81 -10.56 12.20
N VAL A 120 -20.45 -11.33 11.32
CA VAL A 120 -21.89 -11.17 11.03
C VAL A 120 -22.71 -11.32 12.31
N GLY A 121 -23.63 -10.39 12.57
CA GLY A 121 -24.46 -10.34 13.79
C GLY A 121 -23.96 -9.40 14.88
N THR A 122 -22.79 -8.77 14.72
CA THR A 122 -22.33 -7.71 15.63
C THR A 122 -23.22 -6.47 15.49
N GLU A 123 -23.92 -6.07 16.57
CA GLU A 123 -24.64 -4.79 16.62
C GLU A 123 -23.64 -3.63 16.54
N ASP A 124 -23.70 -2.90 15.43
CA ASP A 124 -22.80 -1.79 15.18
C ASP A 124 -23.42 -0.47 15.66
N ASN A 125 -23.12 -0.08 16.89
CA ASN A 125 -23.55 1.21 17.46
C ASN A 125 -23.00 2.43 16.70
N THR A 126 -22.08 2.28 15.74
CA THR A 126 -21.65 3.38 14.84
C THR A 126 -22.56 3.56 13.62
N ALA A 127 -23.65 2.80 13.51
CA ALA A 127 -24.66 2.96 12.46
C ALA A 127 -25.30 4.39 12.42
N GLY A 128 -25.29 5.13 13.53
CA GLY A 128 -25.95 6.43 13.67
C GLY A 128 -25.21 7.66 13.14
N GLU A 129 -23.87 7.66 13.01
CA GLU A 129 -23.12 8.90 12.70
C GLU A 129 -22.43 8.95 11.33
N ARG A 130 -22.28 7.80 10.65
CA ARG A 130 -21.61 7.73 9.33
C ARG A 130 -22.49 7.17 8.21
N GLY A 131 -23.78 6.90 8.46
CA GLY A 131 -24.71 6.30 7.52
C GLY A 131 -25.95 7.16 7.31
N GLY A 132 -26.01 7.93 6.22
CA GLY A 132 -27.22 8.70 5.91
C GLY A 132 -27.01 9.81 4.88
N GLY A 133 -26.57 9.44 3.68
CA GLY A 133 -26.37 10.36 2.57
C GLY A 133 -25.30 9.80 1.66
N VAL A 134 -25.45 9.98 0.34
CA VAL A 134 -24.41 9.62 -0.65
C VAL A 134 -23.04 9.99 -0.08
N ASN A 135 -22.18 8.99 0.11
CA ASN A 135 -20.95 8.99 0.92
C ASN A 135 -19.91 10.01 0.39
N THR A 136 -20.24 11.29 0.55
CA THR A 136 -19.56 12.43 -0.05
C THR A 136 -18.14 12.57 0.50
N SER A 137 -17.89 12.09 1.73
CA SER A 137 -16.58 12.11 2.37
C SER A 137 -15.55 11.22 1.64
N GLY A 138 -15.90 9.99 1.29
CA GLY A 138 -14.97 9.07 0.60
C GLY A 138 -14.62 9.56 -0.80
N ILE A 139 -15.63 10.01 -1.55
CA ILE A 139 -15.44 10.58 -2.90
C ILE A 139 -14.58 11.86 -2.83
N LYS A 140 -14.89 12.79 -1.91
CA LYS A 140 -14.08 14.01 -1.72
C LYS A 140 -12.62 13.67 -1.42
N SER A 141 -12.36 12.73 -0.52
CA SER A 141 -11.00 12.30 -0.20
C SER A 141 -10.28 11.66 -1.37
N SER A 142 -10.93 10.76 -2.11
CA SER A 142 -10.35 10.17 -3.33
C SER A 142 -10.02 11.22 -4.39
N ILE A 143 -10.87 12.24 -4.56
CA ILE A 143 -10.61 13.36 -5.47
C ILE A 143 -9.40 14.16 -4.99
N ILE A 144 -9.31 14.50 -3.70
CA ILE A 144 -8.16 15.22 -3.14
C ILE A 144 -6.87 14.41 -3.35
N ILE A 145 -6.88 13.11 -3.05
CA ILE A 145 -5.74 12.23 -3.24
C ILE A 145 -5.33 12.20 -4.73
N CYS A 146 -6.29 12.03 -5.63
CA CYS A 146 -6.04 12.06 -7.07
C CYS A 146 -5.40 13.39 -7.52
N LEU A 147 -5.93 14.52 -7.05
CA LEU A 147 -5.35 15.84 -7.33
C LEU A 147 -3.91 15.96 -6.79
N MET A 148 -3.63 15.47 -5.58
CA MET A 148 -2.28 15.49 -5.02
C MET A 148 -1.30 14.64 -5.83
N VAL A 149 -1.71 13.46 -6.29
CA VAL A 149 -0.89 12.60 -7.17
C VAL A 149 -0.63 13.31 -8.50
N VAL A 150 -1.67 13.80 -9.17
CA VAL A 150 -1.55 14.46 -10.49
C VAL A 150 -0.72 15.73 -10.39
N CYS A 151 -0.98 16.59 -9.41
CA CYS A 151 -0.17 17.79 -9.19
C CYS A 151 1.28 17.45 -8.87
N GLY A 152 1.53 16.44 -8.02
CA GLY A 152 2.87 15.94 -7.72
C GLY A 152 3.57 15.47 -9.00
N MET A 153 2.91 14.64 -9.81
CA MET A 153 3.48 14.10 -11.05
C MET A 153 3.79 15.21 -12.07
N LEU A 154 2.90 16.19 -12.24
CA LEU A 154 3.14 17.32 -13.14
C LEU A 154 4.31 18.19 -12.67
N LEU A 155 4.38 18.51 -11.38
CA LEU A 155 5.51 19.28 -10.82
C LEU A 155 6.82 18.49 -10.89
N GLY A 156 6.75 17.18 -10.66
CA GLY A 156 7.88 16.25 -10.75
C GLY A 156 8.45 16.20 -12.16
N TYR A 157 7.59 16.23 -13.18
CA TYR A 157 7.99 16.18 -14.58
C TYR A 157 8.46 17.53 -15.13
N PHE A 158 7.72 18.61 -14.88
CA PHE A 158 7.99 19.90 -15.53
C PHE A 158 8.94 20.81 -14.74
N VAL A 159 8.86 20.81 -13.41
CA VAL A 159 9.50 21.84 -12.56
C VAL A 159 10.77 21.30 -11.93
N LEU A 160 10.75 20.05 -11.48
CA LEU A 160 11.83 19.45 -10.72
C LEU A 160 13.14 19.27 -11.51
N PRO A 161 13.12 18.82 -12.79
CA PRO A 161 14.33 18.69 -13.58
C PRO A 161 15.02 20.04 -13.84
N GLN A 162 14.29 21.16 -13.69
CA GLN A 162 14.83 22.51 -13.82
C GLN A 162 15.50 23.01 -12.53
N LEU A 163 15.14 22.44 -11.37
CA LEU A 163 15.60 22.88 -10.05
C LEU A 163 16.75 22.03 -9.50
N MET A 164 16.77 20.73 -9.80
CA MET A 164 17.76 19.80 -9.25
C MET A 164 17.96 18.59 -10.16
N VAL A 165 19.15 17.98 -10.04
CA VAL A 165 19.49 16.73 -10.73
C VAL A 165 18.62 15.59 -10.17
N PRO A 166 18.08 14.68 -11.01
CA PRO A 166 17.20 13.59 -10.58
C PRO A 166 17.76 12.73 -9.42
N GLU A 167 19.06 12.42 -9.46
CA GLU A 167 19.75 11.63 -8.42
C GLU A 167 19.67 12.29 -7.03
N ARG A 168 19.90 13.61 -6.97
CA ARG A 168 19.80 14.40 -5.73
C ARG A 168 18.35 14.42 -5.23
N PHE A 169 17.39 14.54 -6.14
CA PHE A 169 15.99 14.51 -5.77
C PHE A 169 15.59 13.14 -5.21
N GLU A 170 16.04 12.04 -5.80
CA GLU A 170 15.75 10.70 -5.34
C GLU A 170 16.26 10.45 -3.92
N GLU A 171 17.48 10.88 -3.61
CA GLU A 171 18.07 10.74 -2.26
C GLU A 171 17.27 11.54 -1.21
N VAL A 172 16.97 12.81 -1.51
CA VAL A 172 16.23 13.69 -0.61
C VAL A 172 14.80 13.20 -0.42
N SER A 173 14.11 12.87 -1.52
CA SER A 173 12.72 12.39 -1.48
C SER A 173 12.59 11.06 -0.75
N SER A 174 13.55 10.13 -0.93
CA SER A 174 13.60 8.87 -0.16
C SER A 174 13.67 9.14 1.34
N THR A 175 14.57 10.04 1.75
CA THR A 175 14.75 10.40 3.17
C THR A 175 13.49 11.06 3.73
N LEU A 176 12.89 11.99 2.99
CA LEU A 176 11.64 12.66 3.39
C LEU A 176 10.47 11.69 3.52
N LEU A 177 10.34 10.72 2.59
CA LEU A 177 9.30 9.70 2.66
C LEU A 177 9.47 8.81 3.89
N VAL A 178 10.68 8.35 4.20
CA VAL A 178 10.95 7.54 5.41
C VAL A 178 10.62 8.31 6.68
N ILE A 179 11.07 9.57 6.78
CA ILE A 179 10.77 10.43 7.94
C ILE A 179 9.26 10.67 8.07
N GLY A 180 8.60 11.03 6.96
CA GLY A 180 7.17 11.28 6.94
C GLY A 180 6.36 10.05 7.31
N LEU A 181 6.75 8.87 6.81
CA LEU A 181 6.13 7.59 7.14
C LEU A 181 6.32 7.23 8.62
N CYS A 182 7.52 7.43 9.18
CA CYS A 182 7.78 7.24 10.62
C CYS A 182 6.90 8.13 11.49
N ILE A 183 6.75 9.42 11.15
CA ILE A 183 5.88 10.35 11.90
C ILE A 183 4.41 9.93 11.76
N MET A 184 4.00 9.57 10.55
CA MET A 184 2.64 9.12 10.26
C MET A 184 2.27 7.86 11.04
N LEU A 185 3.11 6.81 10.98
CA LEU A 185 2.90 5.55 11.71
C LEU A 185 3.02 5.72 13.22
N GLY A 186 3.89 6.61 13.69
CA GLY A 186 3.93 6.99 15.11
C GLY A 186 2.62 7.64 15.56
N SER A 187 2.04 8.52 14.74
CA SER A 187 0.76 9.18 15.01
C SER A 187 -0.42 8.18 15.04
N VAL A 188 -0.43 7.24 14.10
CA VAL A 188 -1.35 6.09 14.05
C VAL A 188 -1.22 5.22 15.30
N GLY A 189 0.00 4.76 15.61
CA GLY A 189 0.27 3.95 16.79
C GLY A 189 -0.17 4.64 18.08
N PHE A 190 0.09 5.94 18.21
CA PHE A 190 -0.37 6.74 19.34
C PHE A 190 -1.90 6.81 19.42
N SER A 191 -2.59 7.09 18.30
CA SER A 191 -4.05 7.17 18.24
C SER A 191 -4.70 5.83 18.64
N MET A 192 -4.20 4.71 18.09
CA MET A 192 -4.60 3.36 18.49
C MET A 192 -4.37 3.07 19.97
N GLY A 193 -3.28 3.59 20.55
CA GLY A 193 -2.93 3.42 21.97
C GLY A 193 -3.89 4.14 22.92
N LEU A 194 -4.33 5.34 22.54
CA LEU A 194 -5.36 6.09 23.25
C LEU A 194 -6.71 5.35 23.26
N ASP A 195 -7.05 4.69 22.14
CA ASP A 195 -8.31 3.94 21.99
C ASP A 195 -8.26 2.53 22.59
N GLY A 196 -7.05 2.00 22.81
CA GLY A 196 -6.84 0.62 23.25
C GLY A 196 -7.35 -0.42 22.27
N SER A 197 -7.35 -0.08 20.98
CA SER A 197 -7.92 -0.90 19.92
C SER A 197 -7.11 -2.17 19.65
N ILE A 198 -5.80 -2.22 19.90
CA ILE A 198 -4.93 -3.35 19.48
C ILE A 198 -5.31 -4.69 20.12
N VAL A 199 -5.84 -4.69 21.36
CA VAL A 199 -6.31 -5.92 22.02
C VAL A 199 -7.55 -6.47 21.32
N ARG A 200 -8.41 -5.59 20.79
CA ARG A 200 -9.56 -5.94 19.95
C ARG A 200 -9.11 -6.44 18.58
N VAL A 201 -8.15 -5.75 17.97
CA VAL A 201 -7.54 -6.11 16.68
C VAL A 201 -6.94 -7.52 16.72
N MET A 202 -6.16 -7.84 17.75
CA MET A 202 -5.53 -9.16 17.88
C MET A 202 -6.52 -10.27 18.29
N ARG A 203 -7.53 -9.97 19.12
CA ARG A 203 -8.53 -10.98 19.55
C ARG A 203 -9.63 -11.25 18.52
N GLY A 204 -9.92 -10.31 17.63
CA GLY A 204 -10.95 -10.43 16.59
C GLY A 204 -10.47 -11.01 15.26
N ALA A 205 -9.14 -11.08 15.05
CA ALA A 205 -8.52 -11.41 13.76
C ALA A 205 -8.89 -12.78 13.17
N GLY A 206 -9.19 -13.78 14.01
CA GLY A 206 -9.66 -15.10 13.61
C GLY A 206 -8.86 -15.74 12.45
N LEU A 207 -9.51 -16.66 11.73
CA LEU A 207 -8.94 -17.27 10.51
C LEU A 207 -8.91 -16.28 9.32
N GLY A 208 -9.70 -15.21 9.38
CA GLY A 208 -9.82 -14.22 8.30
C GLY A 208 -8.52 -13.50 8.00
N VAL A 209 -7.72 -13.17 9.01
CA VAL A 209 -6.44 -12.47 8.82
C VAL A 209 -5.43 -13.30 8.01
N VAL A 210 -5.60 -14.62 7.95
CA VAL A 210 -4.78 -15.51 7.11
C VAL A 210 -5.44 -15.75 5.75
N LEU A 211 -6.75 -16.01 5.72
CA LEU A 211 -7.45 -16.34 4.47
C LEU A 211 -7.60 -15.16 3.51
N VAL A 212 -7.84 -13.95 4.01
CA VAL A 212 -8.01 -12.76 3.16
C VAL A 212 -6.76 -12.49 2.32
N PRO A 213 -5.54 -12.43 2.89
CA PRO A 213 -4.32 -12.31 2.11
C PRO A 213 -4.15 -13.42 1.06
N ILE A 214 -4.36 -14.69 1.45
CA ILE A 214 -4.14 -15.85 0.58
C ILE A 214 -5.06 -15.79 -0.64
N PHE A 215 -6.36 -15.57 -0.44
CA PHE A 215 -7.31 -15.50 -1.54
C PHE A 215 -7.07 -14.28 -2.43
N SER A 216 -6.58 -13.17 -1.88
CA SER A 216 -6.24 -11.97 -2.65
C SER A 216 -5.01 -12.19 -3.55
N VAL A 217 -4.02 -12.93 -3.05
CA VAL A 217 -2.87 -13.41 -3.85
C VAL A 217 -3.36 -14.33 -4.97
N ILE A 218 -4.18 -15.34 -4.66
CA ILE A 218 -4.75 -16.26 -5.66
C ILE A 218 -5.53 -15.48 -6.73
N GLY A 219 -6.40 -14.56 -6.32
CA GLY A 219 -7.21 -13.76 -7.23
C GLY A 219 -6.36 -12.90 -8.18
N SER A 220 -5.26 -12.33 -7.67
CA SER A 220 -4.30 -11.58 -8.49
C SER A 220 -3.55 -12.48 -9.48
N LEU A 221 -3.14 -13.68 -9.07
CA LEU A 221 -2.45 -14.64 -9.95
C LEU A 221 -3.38 -15.17 -11.05
N LEU A 222 -4.63 -15.47 -10.70
CA LEU A 222 -5.65 -15.86 -11.69
C LEU A 222 -5.90 -14.73 -12.70
N ALA A 223 -5.88 -13.48 -12.25
CA ALA A 223 -5.93 -12.33 -13.16
C ALA A 223 -4.71 -12.27 -14.10
N GLY A 224 -3.52 -12.67 -13.63
CA GLY A 224 -2.32 -12.84 -14.46
C GLY A 224 -2.48 -13.92 -15.54
N VAL A 225 -3.12 -15.04 -15.21
CA VAL A 225 -3.47 -16.09 -16.20
C VAL A 225 -4.42 -15.52 -17.26
N VAL A 226 -5.49 -14.84 -16.84
CA VAL A 226 -6.45 -14.20 -17.74
C VAL A 226 -5.75 -13.16 -18.63
N TYR A 227 -4.87 -12.35 -18.06
CA TYR A 227 -4.09 -11.36 -18.81
C TYR A 227 -3.22 -12.01 -19.89
N ALA A 228 -2.51 -13.10 -19.57
CA ALA A 228 -1.70 -13.83 -20.54
C ALA A 228 -2.52 -14.44 -21.70
N LEU A 229 -3.78 -14.84 -21.44
CA LEU A 229 -4.67 -15.35 -22.49
C LEU A 229 -5.20 -14.25 -23.42
N LEU A 230 -5.25 -13.00 -22.94
CA LEU A 230 -5.86 -11.86 -23.64
C LEU A 230 -4.83 -10.87 -24.21
N SER A 231 -3.54 -11.14 -24.04
CA SER A 231 -2.46 -10.24 -24.42
C SER A 231 -1.30 -11.04 -25.06
N PRO A 232 -0.35 -10.39 -25.74
CA PRO A 232 0.72 -11.09 -26.45
C PRO A 232 1.84 -11.63 -25.53
N VAL A 233 1.69 -11.53 -24.20
CA VAL A 233 2.70 -12.05 -23.26
C VAL A 233 2.51 -13.54 -23.03
N THR A 234 3.58 -14.22 -22.68
CA THR A 234 3.52 -15.63 -22.29
C THR A 234 2.82 -15.80 -20.94
N LEU A 235 2.32 -17.02 -20.66
CA LEU A 235 1.77 -17.35 -19.34
C LEU A 235 2.75 -17.06 -18.19
N ARG A 236 4.04 -17.31 -18.44
CA ARG A 236 5.13 -17.06 -17.49
C ARG A 236 5.25 -15.57 -17.15
N GLU A 237 5.25 -14.73 -18.17
CA GLU A 237 5.31 -13.28 -18.03
C GLU A 237 4.04 -12.73 -17.36
N GLY A 238 2.85 -13.15 -17.77
CA GLY A 238 1.59 -12.68 -17.18
C GLY A 238 1.48 -13.03 -15.70
N LEU A 239 1.88 -14.24 -15.30
CA LEU A 239 1.96 -14.64 -13.90
C LEU A 239 3.00 -13.82 -13.13
N ALA A 240 4.22 -13.66 -13.65
CA ALA A 240 5.28 -12.89 -12.98
C ALA A 240 4.90 -11.41 -12.81
N ILE A 241 4.32 -10.78 -13.83
CA ILE A 241 3.80 -9.40 -13.77
C ILE A 241 2.76 -9.28 -12.65
N SER A 242 1.77 -10.17 -12.62
CA SER A 242 0.69 -10.13 -11.62
C SER A 242 1.16 -10.44 -10.20
N ALA A 243 2.24 -11.22 -10.07
CA ALA A 243 2.89 -11.56 -8.81
C ALA A 243 3.75 -10.43 -8.23
N GLY A 244 3.85 -9.28 -8.92
CA GLY A 244 4.51 -8.10 -8.37
C GLY A 244 3.76 -7.46 -7.19
N PHE A 245 2.43 -7.64 -7.12
CA PHE A 245 1.57 -7.15 -6.03
C PHE A 245 1.78 -5.69 -5.59
N GLY A 246 2.20 -4.79 -6.47
CA GLY A 246 2.51 -3.39 -6.15
C GLY A 246 4.00 -3.09 -5.90
N TRP A 247 4.87 -4.11 -5.84
CA TRP A 247 6.30 -3.92 -5.57
C TRP A 247 7.09 -3.56 -6.83
N TYR A 248 6.96 -2.31 -7.25
CA TYR A 248 7.51 -1.79 -8.51
C TYR A 248 9.04 -1.70 -8.57
N THR A 249 9.76 -1.72 -7.44
CA THR A 249 11.24 -1.67 -7.45
C THR A 249 11.90 -3.04 -7.61
N MET A 250 11.22 -4.12 -7.19
CA MET A 250 11.80 -5.46 -7.17
C MET A 250 11.27 -6.36 -8.30
N ALA A 251 9.95 -6.46 -8.47
CA ALA A 251 9.40 -7.39 -9.47
C ALA A 251 9.89 -7.09 -10.90
N PRO A 252 9.94 -5.82 -11.36
CA PRO A 252 10.42 -5.50 -12.70
C PRO A 252 11.90 -5.80 -12.91
N SER A 253 12.75 -5.52 -11.91
CA SER A 253 14.20 -5.75 -12.02
C SER A 253 14.53 -7.23 -12.12
N VAL A 254 13.82 -8.09 -11.38
CA VAL A 254 13.94 -9.56 -11.51
C VAL A 254 13.45 -10.05 -12.88
N ILE A 255 12.31 -9.56 -13.36
CA ILE A 255 11.75 -9.98 -14.67
C ILE A 255 12.66 -9.54 -15.82
N SER A 256 13.09 -8.27 -15.83
CA SER A 256 14.02 -7.74 -16.83
C SER A 256 15.38 -8.45 -16.77
N GLY A 257 15.89 -8.71 -15.56
CA GLY A 257 17.15 -9.44 -15.35
C GLY A 257 17.13 -10.88 -15.87
N ALA A 258 15.96 -11.51 -15.92
CA ALA A 258 15.75 -12.83 -16.52
C ALA A 258 15.65 -12.81 -18.06
N GLY A 259 15.86 -11.66 -18.71
CA GLY A 259 15.80 -11.50 -20.16
C GLY A 259 14.44 -11.06 -20.70
N HIS A 260 13.46 -10.81 -19.82
CA HIS A 260 12.10 -10.42 -20.21
C HIS A 260 11.86 -8.90 -20.11
N ALA A 261 12.65 -8.11 -20.84
CA ALA A 261 12.65 -6.64 -20.72
C ALA A 261 11.27 -5.98 -20.92
N VAL A 262 10.50 -6.43 -21.92
CA VAL A 262 9.16 -5.88 -22.18
C VAL A 262 8.20 -6.21 -21.04
N ALA A 263 8.21 -7.44 -20.54
CA ALA A 263 7.39 -7.84 -19.40
C ALA A 263 7.82 -7.12 -18.12
N GLY A 264 9.11 -6.81 -17.96
CA GLY A 264 9.63 -5.99 -16.87
C GLY A 264 9.08 -4.58 -16.91
N ALA A 265 9.09 -3.91 -18.07
CA ALA A 265 8.49 -2.58 -18.23
C ALA A 265 6.98 -2.58 -17.97
N ILE A 266 6.24 -3.59 -18.46
CA ILE A 266 4.81 -3.75 -18.13
C ILE A 266 4.63 -3.95 -16.62
N SER A 267 5.46 -4.79 -15.99
CA SER A 267 5.44 -5.05 -14.55
C SER A 267 5.68 -3.77 -13.75
N PHE A 268 6.65 -2.96 -14.15
CA PHE A 268 6.96 -1.71 -13.48
C PHE A 268 5.75 -0.79 -13.44
N LEU A 269 5.22 -0.47 -14.61
CA LEU A 269 4.09 0.44 -14.71
C LEU A 269 2.81 -0.17 -14.10
N HIS A 270 2.60 -1.48 -14.23
CA HIS A 270 1.49 -2.19 -13.57
C HIS A 270 1.53 -1.98 -12.06
N ASN A 271 2.68 -2.21 -11.43
CA ASN A 271 2.83 -2.15 -9.98
C ASN A 271 2.73 -0.70 -9.46
N VAL A 272 3.31 0.27 -10.16
CA VAL A 272 3.14 1.71 -9.88
C VAL A 272 1.66 2.11 -9.96
N LEU A 273 0.97 1.71 -11.03
CA LEU A 273 -0.46 1.99 -11.22
C LEU A 273 -1.30 1.32 -10.14
N ARG A 274 -1.00 0.07 -9.77
CA ARG A 274 -1.74 -0.68 -8.75
C ARG A 274 -1.65 -0.02 -7.38
N GLU A 275 -0.45 0.41 -6.99
CA GLU A 275 -0.25 1.14 -5.74
C GLU A 275 -1.00 2.48 -5.75
N THR A 276 -0.84 3.26 -6.82
CA THR A 276 -1.49 4.57 -7.00
C THR A 276 -3.02 4.45 -6.99
N MET A 277 -3.58 3.47 -7.71
CA MET A 277 -5.00 3.14 -7.69
C MET A 277 -5.46 2.72 -6.30
N GLY A 278 -4.65 1.95 -5.58
CA GLY A 278 -4.85 1.61 -4.18
C GLY A 278 -5.07 2.85 -3.32
N LEU A 279 -4.13 3.80 -3.35
CA LEU A 279 -4.19 5.04 -2.58
C LEU A 279 -5.41 5.90 -2.93
N ILE A 280 -5.70 6.07 -4.23
CA ILE A 280 -6.82 6.89 -4.71
C ILE A 280 -8.16 6.26 -4.36
N PHE A 281 -8.34 4.96 -4.63
CA PHE A 281 -9.63 4.31 -4.56
C PHE A 281 -9.94 3.66 -3.22
N LEU A 282 -8.97 3.45 -2.31
CA LEU A 282 -9.23 2.85 -1.00
C LEU A 282 -10.39 3.54 -0.24
N PRO A 283 -10.44 4.88 -0.09
CA PRO A 283 -11.57 5.53 0.58
C PRO A 283 -12.90 5.31 -0.13
N LEU A 284 -12.89 5.29 -1.47
CA LEU A 284 -14.07 5.06 -2.29
C LEU A 284 -14.59 3.61 -2.14
N ILE A 285 -13.71 2.63 -2.24
CA ILE A 285 -14.02 1.19 -2.17
C ILE A 285 -14.46 0.83 -0.75
N ALA A 286 -13.82 1.37 0.29
CA ALA A 286 -14.25 1.20 1.68
C ALA A 286 -15.69 1.70 1.87
N SER A 287 -16.01 2.85 1.27
CA SER A 287 -17.34 3.45 1.36
C SER A 287 -18.42 2.71 0.55
N LYS A 288 -18.08 2.13 -0.62
CA LYS A 288 -19.06 1.54 -1.58
C LYS A 288 -19.09 0.01 -1.67
N ILE A 289 -17.95 -0.67 -1.55
CA ILE A 289 -17.84 -2.14 -1.71
C ILE A 289 -17.55 -2.86 -0.40
N GLY A 290 -16.57 -2.42 0.39
CA GLY A 290 -16.23 -3.05 1.67
C GLY A 290 -14.80 -2.82 2.11
N TYR A 291 -14.54 -2.99 3.41
CA TYR A 291 -13.25 -2.68 4.02
C TYR A 291 -12.19 -3.71 3.63
N ILE A 292 -12.55 -5.01 3.62
CA ILE A 292 -11.66 -6.10 3.23
C ILE A 292 -11.25 -6.00 1.75
N GLU A 293 -12.18 -5.61 0.87
CA GLU A 293 -11.89 -5.40 -0.55
C GLU A 293 -11.02 -4.16 -0.78
N ALA A 294 -11.23 -3.08 0.00
CA ALA A 294 -10.46 -1.85 -0.15
C ALA A 294 -8.97 -2.04 0.17
N ILE A 295 -8.66 -2.84 1.20
CA ILE A 295 -7.27 -3.04 1.65
C ILE A 295 -6.44 -3.97 0.75
N THR A 296 -7.05 -4.70 -0.19
CA THR A 296 -6.32 -5.63 -1.07
C THR A 296 -5.98 -5.02 -2.42
N LEU A 297 -6.49 -3.81 -2.69
CA LEU A 297 -6.23 -3.03 -3.89
C LEU A 297 -4.77 -2.54 -3.99
N PRO A 298 -4.19 -1.92 -2.93
CA PRO A 298 -2.84 -1.36 -2.99
C PRO A 298 -1.72 -2.41 -3.02
N GLY A 299 -2.02 -3.65 -2.64
CA GLY A 299 -1.05 -4.73 -2.64
C GLY A 299 -0.05 -4.65 -1.47
N THR A 300 1.25 -4.64 -1.76
CA THR A 300 2.33 -4.54 -0.76
C THR A 300 2.24 -3.26 0.08
N ALA A 301 1.82 -2.15 -0.53
CA ALA A 301 1.62 -0.86 0.13
C ALA A 301 0.52 -0.87 1.21
N SER A 302 -0.26 -1.95 1.31
CA SER A 302 -1.23 -2.16 2.38
C SER A 302 -0.60 -2.35 3.77
N THR A 303 0.69 -2.69 3.83
CA THR A 303 1.43 -2.86 5.08
C THR A 303 1.84 -1.54 5.74
N ASP A 304 2.11 -0.50 4.95
CA ASP A 304 2.75 0.72 5.43
C ASP A 304 2.04 1.99 4.93
N LEU A 305 2.14 2.29 3.63
CA LEU A 305 1.67 3.55 3.04
C LEU A 305 0.15 3.71 3.19
N CYS A 306 -0.60 2.63 3.05
CA CYS A 306 -2.06 2.66 3.15
C CYS A 306 -2.57 2.47 4.58
N LEU A 307 -1.74 2.01 5.52
CA LEU A 307 -2.18 1.69 6.88
C LEU A 307 -2.88 2.89 7.57
N PRO A 308 -2.41 4.14 7.40
CA PRO A 308 -3.08 5.32 7.96
C PRO A 308 -4.35 5.72 7.22
N LEU A 309 -4.46 5.40 5.92
CA LEU A 309 -5.73 5.52 5.21
C LEU A 309 -6.74 4.50 5.72
N VAL A 310 -6.31 3.27 6.03
CA VAL A 310 -7.17 2.24 6.62
C VAL A 310 -7.66 2.67 8.00
N GLU A 311 -6.78 3.20 8.86
CA GLU A 311 -7.20 3.70 10.18
C GLU A 311 -8.26 4.81 10.05
N LYS A 312 -8.04 5.74 9.11
CA LYS A 312 -8.90 6.90 8.90
C LYS A 312 -10.25 6.55 8.27
N TYR A 313 -10.26 5.70 7.25
CA TYR A 313 -11.44 5.46 6.40
C TYR A 313 -12.15 4.12 6.66
N CYS A 314 -11.49 3.18 7.34
CA CYS A 314 -12.07 1.90 7.72
C CYS A 314 -12.34 1.88 9.23
N ASN A 315 -11.88 0.82 9.93
CA ASN A 315 -11.94 0.68 11.37
C ASN A 315 -10.64 0.04 11.89
N PRO A 316 -10.37 0.09 13.20
CA PRO A 316 -9.16 -0.49 13.78
C PRO A 316 -9.02 -1.99 13.48
N GLU A 317 -10.10 -2.75 13.42
CA GLU A 317 -10.09 -4.20 13.16
C GLU A 317 -9.52 -4.52 11.77
N THR A 318 -9.81 -3.68 10.77
CA THR A 318 -9.33 -3.82 9.38
C THR A 318 -7.80 -3.66 9.28
N MET A 319 -7.16 -2.98 10.24
CA MET A 319 -5.72 -2.73 10.23
C MET A 319 -4.89 -4.01 10.20
N ALA A 320 -5.28 -5.04 10.98
CA ALA A 320 -4.58 -6.33 10.97
C ALA A 320 -4.71 -7.03 9.62
N TYR A 321 -5.89 -6.99 9.00
CA TYR A 321 -6.08 -7.55 7.67
C TYR A 321 -5.23 -6.83 6.63
N SER A 322 -5.17 -5.49 6.68
CA SER A 322 -4.37 -4.68 5.75
C SER A 322 -2.89 -5.05 5.85
N PHE A 323 -2.39 -5.10 7.08
CA PHE A 323 -1.01 -5.46 7.36
C PHE A 323 -0.66 -6.87 6.90
N CYS A 324 -1.44 -7.88 7.30
CA CYS A 324 -1.17 -9.25 6.91
C CYS A 324 -1.30 -9.45 5.39
N THR A 325 -2.17 -8.67 4.72
CA THR A 325 -2.29 -8.68 3.26
C THR A 325 -1.03 -8.15 2.60
N GLY A 326 -0.58 -6.95 2.98
CA GLY A 326 0.64 -6.38 2.43
C GLY A 326 1.87 -7.23 2.72
N MET A 327 2.00 -7.76 3.94
CA MET A 327 3.12 -8.61 4.34
C MET A 327 3.16 -9.92 3.55
N LEU A 328 2.01 -10.62 3.43
CA LEU A 328 1.97 -11.84 2.65
C LEU A 328 2.31 -11.54 1.19
N MET A 329 1.77 -10.46 0.62
CA MET A 329 2.06 -10.04 -0.75
C MET A 329 3.55 -9.70 -0.95
N CYS A 330 4.24 -9.09 0.02
CA CYS A 330 5.68 -8.90 -0.04
C CYS A 330 6.43 -10.24 -0.10
N ILE A 331 6.08 -11.17 0.79
CA ILE A 331 6.71 -12.49 0.86
C ILE A 331 6.46 -13.27 -0.44
N THR A 332 5.22 -13.30 -0.91
CA THR A 332 4.85 -14.01 -2.14
C THR A 332 5.42 -13.32 -3.37
N CYS A 333 5.56 -11.99 -3.40
CA CYS A 333 6.26 -11.29 -4.49
C CYS A 333 7.72 -11.76 -4.57
N ALA A 334 8.44 -11.70 -3.45
CA ALA A 334 9.85 -12.08 -3.36
C ALA A 334 10.09 -13.55 -3.67
N ALA A 335 9.13 -14.43 -3.38
CA ALA A 335 9.23 -15.85 -3.70
C ALA A 335 8.77 -16.16 -5.13
N PHE A 336 7.58 -15.71 -5.53
CA PHE A 336 6.94 -16.17 -6.76
C PHE A 336 7.53 -15.53 -8.00
N VAL A 337 7.92 -14.25 -7.99
CA VAL A 337 8.44 -13.59 -9.20
C VAL A 337 9.71 -14.31 -9.72
N PRO A 338 10.76 -14.58 -8.90
CA PRO A 338 11.93 -15.34 -9.36
C PRO A 338 11.58 -16.76 -9.81
N ILE A 339 10.79 -17.49 -9.01
CA ILE A 339 10.40 -18.89 -9.30
C ILE A 339 9.65 -18.99 -10.62
N ILE A 340 8.69 -18.08 -10.86
CA ILE A 340 7.86 -18.08 -12.06
C ILE A 340 8.74 -17.76 -13.26
N ILE A 341 9.56 -16.71 -13.22
CA ILE A 341 10.34 -16.27 -14.37
C ILE A 341 11.57 -17.15 -14.65
N GLY A 342 12.03 -17.91 -13.64
CA GLY A 342 13.22 -18.76 -13.73
C GLY A 342 14.53 -18.00 -13.51
N ALA A 343 14.49 -17.00 -12.61
CA ALA A 343 15.66 -16.24 -12.15
C ALA A 343 16.27 -16.85 -10.87
#